data_AF-A0A1V3X540-F1
#
_entry.id   AF-A0A1V3X540-F1
#
_cell.length_a   1.000
_cell.length_b   1.000
_cell.length_c   1.000
_cell.angle_alpha   90.00
_cell.angle_beta   90.00
_cell.angle_gamma   90.00
#
_symmetry.space_group_name_H-M   'P 1'
#
loop_
_entity.id
_entity.type
_entity.pdbx_description
1 polymer ?
#
loop_
_entity_poly.entity_id
_entity_poly.type
_entity_poly.pdbx_seq_one_letter_code
_entity_poly.pdbx_strand_id
1 'polypeptide(L)'
;MDLYAQYGEDRVSLRAIAAEAGVTLGLVQHHFKTKAGLRRAVDELVADYFWQAVAEADDQGGPAEAATARREAVQRMLAENPRCSTTSAVRRSN
;
A
#
# COMPACT_ATOMS: atom_id res chain seq x y z
N MET A 1 -5.67 -2.25 4.55
CA MET A 1 -5.63 -1.89 3.11
C MET A 1 -6.94 -2.16 2.39
N ASP A 2 -7.67 -3.21 2.76
CA ASP A 2 -8.87 -3.71 2.06
C ASP A 2 -9.92 -2.63 1.79
N LEU A 3 -10.27 -1.83 2.80
CA LEU A 3 -11.23 -0.73 2.64
C LEU A 3 -10.77 0.33 1.63
N TYR A 4 -9.48 0.65 1.58
CA TYR A 4 -8.94 1.60 0.60
C TYR A 4 -8.97 1.03 -0.81
N ALA A 5 -8.63 -0.25 -0.96
CA ALA A 5 -8.71 -0.94 -2.24
C ALA A 5 -10.16 -1.11 -2.74
N GLN A 6 -11.14 -1.23 -1.85
CA GLN A 6 -12.54 -1.45 -2.21
C GLN A 6 -13.33 -0.15 -2.46
N TYR A 7 -13.07 0.90 -1.69
CA TYR A 7 -13.91 2.11 -1.70
C TYR A 7 -13.20 3.38 -2.18
N GLY A 8 -11.88 3.34 -2.38
CA GLY A 8 -11.06 4.51 -2.69
C GLY A 8 -10.86 5.44 -1.49
N GLU A 9 -9.85 6.29 -1.57
CA GLU A 9 -9.38 7.15 -0.47
C GLU A 9 -10.48 8.02 0.17
N ASP A 10 -11.33 8.62 -0.67
CA ASP A 10 -12.32 9.60 -0.21
C ASP A 10 -13.41 8.97 0.65
N ARG A 11 -13.77 7.71 0.38
CA ARG A 11 -14.90 7.04 1.03
C ARG A 11 -14.53 6.28 2.29
N VAL A 12 -13.25 6.09 2.59
CA VAL A 12 -12.81 5.39 3.81
C VAL A 12 -12.71 6.38 4.97
N SER A 13 -13.50 6.14 6.02
CA SER A 13 -13.45 6.90 7.28
C SER A 13 -12.73 6.10 8.37
N LEU A 14 -12.16 6.79 9.37
CA LEU A 14 -11.57 6.15 10.55
C LEU A 14 -12.58 5.24 11.29
N ARG A 15 -13.87 5.57 11.21
CA ARG A 15 -14.95 4.78 11.80
C ARG A 15 -15.21 3.49 11.02
N ALA A 16 -15.17 3.53 9.69
CA ALA A 16 -15.28 2.33 8.84
C ALA A 16 -14.10 1.36 9.10
N ILE A 17 -12.88 1.90 9.26
CA ILE A 17 -11.69 1.10 9.59
C ILE A 17 -11.79 0.48 10.98
N ALA A 18 -12.24 1.24 11.97
CA ALA A 18 -12.44 0.70 13.31
C ALA A 18 -13.44 -0.46 13.31
N ALA A 19 -14.54 -0.32 12.57
CA ALA A 19 -15.56 -1.36 12.42
C ALA A 19 -15.00 -2.62 11.75
N GLU A 20 -14.27 -2.46 10.64
CA GLU A 20 -13.66 -3.59 9.92
C GLU A 20 -12.58 -4.30 10.73
N ALA A 21 -11.75 -3.55 11.45
CA ALA A 21 -10.68 -4.10 12.27
C ALA A 21 -11.17 -4.62 13.64
N GLY A 22 -12.46 -4.50 13.96
CA GLY A 22 -13.03 -4.94 15.24
C GLY A 22 -12.52 -4.16 16.46
N VAL A 23 -12.07 -2.92 16.27
CA VAL A 23 -11.49 -2.06 17.33
C VAL A 23 -12.31 -0.80 17.56
N THR A 24 -12.02 -0.07 18.65
CA THR A 24 -12.69 1.20 18.92
C THR A 24 -12.12 2.33 18.05
N LEU A 25 -12.98 3.29 17.72
CA LEU A 25 -12.55 4.52 17.03
C LEU A 25 -11.46 5.28 17.82
N GLY A 26 -11.51 5.24 19.16
CA GLY A 26 -10.50 5.87 20.01
C GLY A 26 -9.11 5.25 19.85
N LEU A 27 -9.02 3.93 19.69
CA LEU A 27 -7.75 3.23 19.46
C LEU A 27 -7.15 3.59 18.10
N VAL A 28 -7.99 3.67 17.06
CA VAL A 28 -7.58 4.10 15.72
C VAL A 28 -7.10 5.56 15.73
N GLN A 29 -7.84 6.45 16.42
CA GLN A 29 -7.42 7.85 16.58
C GLN A 29 -6.13 7.98 17.40
N HIS A 30 -5.93 7.17 18.43
CA HIS A 30 -4.69 7.18 19.19
C HIS A 30 -3.48 6.81 18.33
N HIS A 31 -3.63 5.78 17.49
CA HIS A 31 -2.54 5.27 16.65
C HIS A 31 -2.25 6.17 15.44
N PHE A 32 -3.28 6.55 14.69
CA PHE A 32 -3.10 7.29 13.43
C PHE A 32 -3.25 8.81 13.56
N LYS A 33 -3.82 9.30 14.68
CA LYS A 33 -4.11 10.70 15.01
C LYS A 33 -5.13 11.39 14.09
N THR A 34 -4.98 11.29 12.78
CA THR A 34 -5.82 11.93 11.78
C THR A 34 -6.06 11.01 10.58
N LYS A 35 -7.06 11.34 9.74
CA LYS A 35 -7.29 10.65 8.45
C LYS A 35 -6.04 10.74 7.53
N ALA A 36 -5.33 11.87 7.58
CA ALA A 36 -4.09 12.06 6.83
C ALA A 36 -2.95 11.18 7.38
N GLY A 37 -2.85 11.02 8.71
CA GLY A 37 -1.87 10.12 9.33
C GLY A 37 -2.10 8.66 8.95
N LEU A 38 -3.36 8.24 8.96
CA LEU A 38 -3.76 6.92 8.48
C LEU A 38 -3.41 6.71 6.99
N ARG A 39 -3.67 7.70 6.13
CA ARG A 39 -3.29 7.60 4.72
C ARG A 39 -1.78 7.44 4.56
N ARG A 40 -0.98 8.23 5.26
CA ARG A 40 0.47 8.09 5.23
C ARG A 40 0.93 6.68 5.63
N ALA A 41 0.32 6.10 6.67
CA ALA A 41 0.64 4.73 7.07
C ALA A 41 0.29 3.69 5.99
N VAL A 42 -0.79 3.91 5.23
CA VAL A 42 -1.13 3.05 4.08
C VAL A 42 -0.13 3.26 2.93
N ASP A 43 0.24 4.50 2.64
CA ASP A 43 1.23 4.84 1.60
C ASP A 43 2.62 4.26 1.94
N GLU A 44 3.05 4.36 3.19
CA GLU A 44 4.29 3.76 3.72
C GLU A 44 4.27 2.25 3.56
N LEU A 45 3.15 1.59 3.92
CA LEU A 45 3.02 0.15 3.73
C LEU A 45 3.08 -0.26 2.25
N VAL A 46 2.48 0.51 1.32
CA VAL A 46 2.64 0.25 -0.12
C VAL A 46 4.12 0.42 -0.51
N ALA A 47 4.77 1.50 -0.08
CA ALA A 47 6.16 1.77 -0.41
C ALA A 47 7.10 0.64 0.08
N ASP A 48 6.85 0.10 1.27
CA ASP A 48 7.63 -1.02 1.82
C ASP A 48 7.54 -2.28 0.94
N TYR A 49 6.35 -2.63 0.44
CA TYR A 49 6.20 -3.73 -0.52
C TYR A 49 7.01 -3.50 -1.80
N PHE A 50 6.99 -2.27 -2.34
CA PHE A 50 7.77 -1.92 -3.52
C PHE A 50 9.28 -2.01 -3.25
N TRP A 51 9.74 -1.51 -2.10
CA TRP A 51 11.15 -1.56 -1.72
C TRP A 51 11.64 -3.00 -1.54
N GLN A 52 10.84 -3.86 -0.90
CA GLN A 52 11.17 -5.28 -0.76
C GLN A 52 11.28 -5.98 -2.11
N ALA A 53 10.31 -5.77 -3.01
CA ALA A 53 10.33 -6.37 -4.34
C ALA A 53 11.55 -5.90 -5.17
N VAL A 54 11.94 -4.63 -5.04
CA VAL A 54 13.12 -4.08 -5.71
C VAL A 54 14.42 -4.64 -5.13
N ALA A 55 14.53 -4.71 -3.79
CA ALA A 55 15.71 -5.25 -3.12
C ALA A 55 15.95 -6.72 -3.47
N GLU A 56 14.90 -7.54 -3.47
CA GLU A 56 14.98 -8.95 -3.89
C GLU A 56 15.46 -9.11 -5.34
N ALA A 57 15.09 -8.19 -6.23
CA ALA A 57 15.55 -8.21 -7.62
C ALA A 57 17.01 -7.79 -7.76
N ASP A 58 17.44 -6.79 -6.98
CA ASP A 58 18.83 -6.31 -6.98
C ASP A 58 19.79 -7.35 -6.40
N ASP A 59 19.34 -8.20 -5.46
CA ASP A 59 20.11 -9.32 -4.92
C ASP A 59 20.29 -10.48 -5.93
N GLN A 60 19.50 -10.52 -7.01
CA GLN A 60 19.44 -11.65 -7.96
C GLN A 60 20.16 -11.41 -9.30
N GLY A 61 20.67 -10.21 -9.60
CA GLY A 61 21.15 -9.87 -10.95
C GLY A 61 22.31 -8.86 -11.03
N GLY A 62 22.95 -8.80 -12.20
CA GLY A 62 23.96 -7.79 -12.52
C GLY A 62 23.34 -6.45 -12.96
N PRO A 63 24.11 -5.34 -12.98
CA PRO A 63 23.59 -4.00 -13.28
C PRO A 63 22.97 -3.87 -14.68
N ALA A 64 23.27 -4.77 -15.62
CA ALA A 64 22.69 -4.79 -16.97
C ALA A 64 21.25 -5.33 -17.01
N GLU A 65 20.89 -6.32 -16.19
CA GLU A 65 19.53 -6.87 -16.14
C GLU A 65 18.63 -6.26 -15.04
N ALA A 66 19.21 -5.48 -14.13
CA ALA A 66 18.52 -4.97 -12.93
C ALA A 66 17.22 -4.22 -13.23
N ALA A 67 17.13 -3.48 -14.35
CA ALA A 67 15.89 -2.77 -14.71
C ALA A 67 14.74 -3.71 -15.12
N THR A 68 15.05 -4.82 -15.79
CA THR A 68 14.06 -5.84 -16.16
C THR A 68 13.68 -6.65 -14.94
N ALA A 69 14.66 -7.10 -14.15
CA ALA A 69 14.45 -7.87 -12.93
C ALA A 69 13.57 -7.10 -11.91
N ARG A 70 13.85 -5.82 -11.67
CA ARG A 70 13.02 -4.97 -10.79
C ARG A 70 11.58 -4.85 -11.30
N ARG A 71 11.38 -4.71 -12.62
CA ARG A 71 10.04 -4.59 -13.21
C ARG A 71 9.25 -5.88 -13.04
N GLU A 72 9.88 -7.03 -13.25
CA GLU A 72 9.27 -8.34 -13.05
C GLU A 72 8.96 -8.61 -11.57
N ALA A 73 9.86 -8.22 -10.66
CA ALA A 73 9.63 -8.35 -9.22
C ALA A 73 8.46 -7.47 -8.75
N VAL A 74 8.38 -6.22 -9.23
CA VAL A 74 7.21 -5.34 -8.96
C VAL A 74 5.93 -5.94 -9.55
N GLN A 75 5.98 -6.52 -10.75
CA GLN A 75 4.81 -7.19 -11.34
C GLN A 75 4.36 -8.40 -10.51
N ARG A 76 5.28 -9.25 -10.03
CA ARG A 76 4.97 -10.34 -9.10
C ARG A 76 4.37 -9.82 -7.81
N MET A 77 4.99 -8.80 -7.20
CA MET A 77 4.47 -8.15 -5.99
C MET A 77 3.04 -7.65 -6.18
N LEU A 78 2.71 -7.03 -7.33
CA LEU A 78 1.35 -6.58 -7.62
C LEU A 78 0.37 -7.74 -7.84
N ALA A 79 0.81 -8.82 -8.49
CA ALA A 79 -0.03 -10.01 -8.72
C ALA A 79 -0.35 -10.74 -7.40
N GLU A 80 0.63 -10.83 -6.50
CA GLU A 80 0.48 -11.43 -5.17
C GLU A 80 -0.27 -10.51 -4.21
N ASN A 81 -0.21 -9.20 -4.44
CA ASN A 81 -0.88 -8.17 -3.62
C ASN A 81 -1.84 -7.29 -4.45
N PRO A 82 -3.02 -7.82 -4.88
CA PRO A 82 -3.99 -7.08 -5.69
C PRO A 82 -4.50 -5.77 -5.07
N ARG A 83 -4.33 -5.61 -3.75
CA ARG A 83 -4.73 -4.42 -2.99
C ARG A 83 -3.80 -3.22 -3.23
N CYS A 84 -2.55 -3.47 -3.60
CA CYS A 84 -1.56 -2.42 -3.91
C CYS A 84 -1.83 -1.74 -5.26
N SER A 85 -2.34 -2.46 -6.26
CA SER A 85 -2.66 -1.89 -7.59
C SER A 85 -3.85 -0.91 -7.54
N THR A 86 -4.87 -1.20 -6.73
CA THR A 86 -6.07 -0.35 -6.66
C THR A 86 -5.79 0.96 -5.91
N THR A 87 -4.89 0.92 -4.92
CA THR A 87 -4.49 2.12 -4.17
C THR A 87 -3.63 3.05 -5.05
N SER A 88 -2.73 2.50 -5.88
CA SER A 88 -1.85 3.28 -6.77
C SER A 88 -2.56 3.84 -8.01
N ALA A 89 -3.61 3.18 -8.52
CA ALA A 89 -4.42 3.66 -9.64
C ALA A 89 -5.21 4.95 -9.33
N VAL A 90 -5.61 5.16 -8.07
CA VAL A 90 -6.31 6.38 -7.62
C VAL A 90 -5.44 7.63 -7.75
N ARG A 91 -4.11 7.49 -7.81
CA ARG A 91 -3.17 8.62 -7.92
C ARG A 91 -3.07 9.23 -9.33
N ARG A 92 -3.72 8.66 -10.36
CA ARG A 92 -3.70 9.18 -11.76
C ARG A 92 -4.79 10.22 -12.08
N SER A 93 -5.45 10.79 -11.07
CA SER A 93 -6.43 11.86 -11.27
C SER A 93 -6.20 13.01 -10.29
N ASN A 94 -5.12 13.77 -10.52
CA ASN A 94 -5.01 15.18 -10.18
C ASN A 94 -3.86 15.82 -10.96
#